data_AF-A0A8K1YUZ8-F1
#
_entry.id   AF-A0A8K1YUZ8-F1
#
_cell.length_a   1.000
_cell.length_b   1.000
_cell.length_c   1.000
_cell.angle_alpha   90.00
_cell.angle_beta   90.00
_cell.angle_gamma   90.00
#
_symmetry.space_group_name_H-M   'P 1'
#
loop_
_entity.id
_entity.type
_entity.pdbx_description
1 polymer ?
#
loop_
_entity_poly.entity_id
_entity_poly.type
_entity_poly.pdbx_seq_one_letter_code
_entity_poly.pdbx_strand_id
1 'polypeptide(L)'
;MNLNIHTINHPIVRNLISYVCNTQTNIIEIREMLNQLSYILLYEATRKPIKLLDLHIKKLNSISEITLFPKKISQIVFNEIYTSPILDKKIYDIIPKAIVLPFFYQNSKKDSKYIKINIESKLNLIEKNSQIFILQISLNTDTIFEIFNLIETKKIRIEQIQIVCIMCSIEELQKISQKYSNLNIYTTKIINHNSSCYIKSLEDF
;
A
#
# COMPACT_ATOMS: atom_id res chain seq x y z
N MET A 1 -0.23 19.69 -9.44
CA MET A 1 -0.65 18.28 -9.19
C MET A 1 -1.53 18.28 -7.96
N ASN A 2 -2.73 17.72 -8.02
CA ASN A 2 -3.68 17.69 -6.90
C ASN A 2 -3.56 16.40 -6.07
N LEU A 3 -2.41 15.73 -6.08
CA LEU A 3 -2.15 14.52 -5.29
C LEU A 3 -1.39 14.87 -4.01
N ASN A 4 -1.62 14.11 -2.95
CA ASN A 4 -0.89 14.23 -1.70
C ASN A 4 0.24 13.20 -1.68
N ILE A 5 1.41 13.58 -2.19
CA ILE A 5 2.55 12.68 -2.30
C ILE A 5 3.44 12.82 -1.07
N HIS A 6 3.60 11.73 -0.33
CA HIS A 6 4.43 11.63 0.86
C HIS A 6 5.68 10.80 0.54
N THR A 7 6.82 11.47 0.39
CA THR A 7 8.12 10.82 0.22
C THR A 7 8.78 10.57 1.57
N ILE A 8 8.96 9.31 1.94
CA ILE A 8 9.55 8.92 3.22
C ILE A 8 11.06 9.11 3.15
N ASN A 9 11.54 10.09 3.91
CA ASN A 9 12.92 10.55 3.84
C ASN A 9 13.74 10.17 5.09
N HIS A 10 13.59 8.93 5.57
CA HIS A 10 14.30 8.43 6.75
C HIS A 10 15.67 7.83 6.38
N PRO A 11 16.74 7.99 7.19
CA PRO A 11 18.07 7.45 6.87
C PRO A 11 18.08 5.95 6.59
N ILE A 12 17.33 5.16 7.36
CA ILE A 12 17.18 3.71 7.13
C ILE A 12 16.55 3.45 5.76
N VAL A 13 15.47 4.15 5.41
CA VAL A 13 14.79 4.00 4.11
C VAL A 13 15.74 4.36 2.96
N ARG A 14 16.49 5.46 3.08
CA ARG A 14 17.49 5.86 2.09
C ARG A 14 18.56 4.79 1.89
N ASN A 15 19.07 4.22 2.98
CA ASN A 15 20.10 3.17 2.92
C ASN A 15 19.57 1.91 2.23
N LEU A 16 18.38 1.43 2.64
CA LEU A 16 17.72 0.27 2.05
C LEU A 16 17.44 0.47 0.57
N ILE A 17 16.95 1.65 0.18
CA ILE A 17 16.71 1.99 -1.24
C ILE A 17 18.02 2.03 -2.03
N SER A 18 19.09 2.60 -1.46
CA SER A 18 20.40 2.59 -2.11
C SER A 18 20.89 1.18 -2.40
N TYR A 19 20.65 0.26 -1.46
CA TYR A 19 21.02 -1.15 -1.59
C TYR A 19 20.18 -1.89 -2.64
N VAL A 20 18.88 -1.63 -2.67
CA VAL A 20 17.94 -2.18 -3.67
C VAL A 20 18.25 -1.67 -5.09
N CYS A 21 18.68 -0.40 -5.24
CA CYS A 21 19.08 0.15 -6.53
C CYS A 21 20.46 -0.35 -7.02
N ASN A 22 21.23 -1.06 -6.19
CA ASN A 22 22.54 -1.58 -6.57
C ASN A 22 22.38 -2.88 -7.38
N THR A 23 22.99 -2.93 -8.58
CA THR A 23 22.84 -4.03 -9.54
C THR A 23 23.62 -5.30 -9.18
N GLN A 24 24.51 -5.22 -8.19
CA GLN A 24 25.37 -6.33 -7.74
C GLN A 24 24.77 -7.15 -6.58
N THR A 25 23.61 -6.73 -6.06
CA THR A 25 22.99 -7.32 -4.87
C THR A 25 22.28 -8.65 -5.18
N ASN A 26 22.30 -9.60 -4.23
CA ASN A 26 21.59 -10.88 -4.36
C ASN A 26 20.06 -10.68 -4.29
N ILE A 27 19.30 -11.43 -5.08
CA ILE A 27 17.83 -11.37 -5.10
C ILE A 27 17.18 -11.65 -3.75
N ILE A 28 17.76 -12.56 -2.96
CA ILE A 28 17.23 -12.89 -1.63
C ILE A 28 17.32 -11.66 -0.72
N GLU A 29 18.46 -10.97 -0.75
CA GLU A 29 18.70 -9.76 0.02
C GLU A 29 17.80 -8.61 -0.47
N ILE A 30 17.67 -8.42 -1.79
CA ILE A 30 16.74 -7.44 -2.37
C ILE A 30 15.32 -7.68 -1.84
N ARG A 31 14.84 -8.92 -1.86
CA ARG A 31 13.50 -9.26 -1.37
C ARG A 31 13.34 -8.94 0.12
N GLU A 32 14.35 -9.20 0.94
CA GLU A 32 14.33 -8.82 2.36
C GLU A 32 14.29 -7.30 2.55
N MET A 33 15.06 -6.54 1.76
CA MET A 33 15.06 -5.08 1.85
C MET A 33 13.73 -4.49 1.37
N LEU A 34 13.15 -5.01 0.29
CA LEU A 34 11.81 -4.61 -0.18
C LEU A 34 10.74 -4.87 0.90
N ASN A 35 10.82 -6.01 1.59
CA ASN A 35 9.93 -6.30 2.72
C ASN A 35 10.05 -5.27 3.85
N GLN A 36 11.28 -4.89 4.23
CA GLN A 36 11.51 -3.87 5.25
C GLN A 36 10.97 -2.50 4.81
N LEU A 37 11.20 -2.13 3.55
CA LEU A 37 10.70 -0.89 2.97
C LEU A 37 9.17 -0.84 2.97
N SER A 38 8.51 -1.90 2.50
CA SER A 38 7.05 -2.03 2.51
C SER A 38 6.48 -1.93 3.92
N TYR A 39 7.12 -2.55 4.90
CA TYR A 39 6.71 -2.45 6.30
C TYR A 39 6.79 -1.02 6.84
N ILE A 40 7.92 -0.33 6.62
CA ILE A 40 8.10 1.08 7.05
C ILE A 40 7.08 1.99 6.35
N LEU A 41 6.86 1.79 5.05
CA LEU A 41 5.89 2.52 4.26
C LEU A 41 4.46 2.33 4.77
N LEU A 42 4.06 1.08 5.03
CA LEU A 42 2.74 0.77 5.57
C LEU A 42 2.55 1.40 6.96
N TYR A 43 3.58 1.34 7.81
CA TYR A 43 3.55 2.01 9.11
C TYR A 43 3.33 3.53 8.97
N GLU A 44 4.06 4.21 8.08
CA GLU A 44 3.84 5.65 7.87
C GLU A 44 2.46 5.97 7.27
N ALA A 45 1.98 5.15 6.33
CA ALA A 45 0.67 5.29 5.72
C ALA A 45 -0.46 5.21 6.76
N THR A 46 -0.34 4.25 7.70
CA THR A 46 -1.35 3.97 8.73
C THR A 46 -1.44 5.00 9.86
N ARG A 47 -0.42 5.85 10.07
CA ARG A 47 -0.37 6.81 11.19
C ARG A 47 -1.57 7.75 11.32
N LYS A 48 -2.08 8.26 10.20
CA LYS A 48 -3.23 9.19 10.17
C LYS A 48 -4.61 8.52 10.03
N PRO A 49 -4.83 7.53 9.15
CA PRO A 49 -6.15 6.97 8.91
C PRO A 49 -6.64 6.04 10.03
N ILE A 50 -5.72 5.39 10.76
CA ILE A 50 -6.09 4.54 11.89
C ILE A 50 -6.46 5.43 13.07
N LYS A 51 -7.76 5.61 13.24
CA LYS A 51 -8.33 6.34 14.38
C LYS A 51 -8.45 5.41 15.57
N LEU A 52 -8.02 5.90 16.72
CA LEU A 52 -8.21 5.23 17.98
C LEU A 52 -9.37 5.88 18.75
N LEU A 53 -9.96 5.13 19.67
CA LEU A 53 -11.03 5.59 20.54
C LEU A 53 -10.53 5.62 21.97
N ASP A 54 -10.64 6.77 22.64
CA ASP A 54 -10.29 6.86 24.06
C ASP A 54 -11.49 6.45 24.91
N LEU A 55 -11.29 5.45 25.75
CA LEU A 55 -12.25 4.92 26.70
C LEU A 55 -11.83 5.32 28.11
N HIS A 56 -12.66 6.12 28.76
CA HIS A 56 -12.48 6.46 30.17
C HIS A 56 -13.25 5.48 31.06
N ILE A 57 -12.52 4.70 31.84
CA ILE A 57 -13.09 3.77 32.82
C ILE A 57 -13.02 4.42 34.20
N LYS A 58 -14.18 4.68 34.79
CA LYS A 58 -14.29 5.16 36.17
C LYS A 58 -14.00 4.01 37.14
N LYS A 59 -12.92 4.13 37.91
CA LYS A 59 -12.59 3.27 39.05
C LYS A 59 -13.09 3.93 40.34
N LEU A 60 -13.01 3.20 41.46
CA LEU A 60 -13.46 3.68 42.78
C LEU A 60 -12.84 5.04 43.16
N ASN A 61 -11.52 5.20 42.96
CA ASN A 61 -10.78 6.40 43.39
C ASN A 61 -10.07 7.13 42.24
N SER A 62 -10.27 6.72 40.98
CA SER A 62 -9.56 7.31 39.84
C SER A 62 -10.31 7.07 38.53
N ILE A 63 -9.89 7.79 37.48
CA ILE A 63 -10.31 7.52 36.11
C ILE A 63 -9.08 6.96 35.39
N SER A 64 -9.23 5.81 34.75
CA SER A 64 -8.20 5.27 33.85
C SER A 64 -8.63 5.44 32.41
N GLU A 65 -7.75 5.98 31.60
CA GLU A 65 -7.93 6.13 30.16
C GLU A 65 -7.25 4.98 29.42
N ILE A 66 -7.97 4.39 28.47
CA ILE A 66 -7.46 3.31 27.62
C ILE A 66 -7.83 3.62 26.19
N THR A 67 -6.85 3.52 25.30
CA THR A 67 -7.06 3.73 23.88
C THR A 67 -7.36 2.41 23.18
N LEU A 68 -8.42 2.36 22.39
CA LEU A 68 -8.96 1.15 21.76
C LEU A 68 -9.01 1.28 20.24
N PHE A 69 -8.84 0.15 19.57
CA PHE A 69 -9.06 0.04 18.13
C PHE A 69 -10.57 -0.09 17.82
N PRO A 70 -11.15 0.74 16.93
CA PRO A 70 -12.57 0.72 16.62
C PRO A 70 -12.96 -0.56 15.87
N LYS A 71 -13.91 -1.32 16.42
CA LYS A 71 -14.40 -2.58 15.79
C LYS A 71 -15.13 -2.38 14.45
N LYS A 72 -15.68 -1.19 14.20
CA LYS A 72 -16.57 -0.93 13.05
C LYS A 72 -15.83 -0.56 11.76
N ILE A 73 -14.53 -0.31 11.80
CA ILE A 73 -13.77 0.11 10.62
C ILE A 73 -12.93 -1.07 10.15
N SER A 74 -13.35 -1.70 9.04
CA SER A 74 -12.52 -2.72 8.40
C SER A 74 -11.32 -2.07 7.71
N GLN A 75 -10.14 -2.68 7.92
CA GLN A 75 -8.90 -2.28 7.28
C GLN A 75 -8.60 -3.30 6.20
N ILE A 76 -8.64 -2.86 4.94
CA ILE A 76 -8.43 -3.71 3.77
C ILE A 76 -7.05 -3.41 3.22
N VAL A 77 -6.26 -4.45 2.98
CA VAL A 77 -4.93 -4.31 2.38
C VAL A 77 -4.91 -5.11 1.08
N PHE A 78 -4.92 -4.41 -0.05
CA PHE A 78 -4.62 -5.01 -1.34
C PHE A 78 -3.12 -5.21 -1.41
N ASN A 79 -2.67 -6.45 -1.51
CA ASN A 79 -1.26 -6.79 -1.52
C ASN A 79 -0.87 -7.41 -2.86
N GLU A 80 0.03 -6.78 -3.61
CA GLU A 80 0.55 -7.37 -4.84
C GLU A 80 1.37 -8.62 -4.49
N ILE A 81 1.06 -9.80 -5.04
CA ILE A 81 1.64 -11.10 -4.63
C ILE A 81 3.18 -11.09 -4.67
N TYR A 82 3.76 -10.35 -5.61
CA TYR A 82 5.21 -10.21 -5.74
C TYR A 82 5.85 -9.27 -4.69
N THR A 83 5.07 -8.52 -3.92
CA THR A 83 5.57 -7.74 -2.76
C THR A 83 6.04 -8.61 -1.59
N SER A 84 5.99 -9.95 -1.73
CA SER A 84 6.56 -11.02 -0.90
C SER A 84 5.59 -11.63 0.14
N PRO A 85 5.57 -12.97 0.27
CA PRO A 85 4.81 -13.68 1.31
C PRO A 85 5.20 -13.30 2.76
N ILE A 86 6.37 -12.70 2.94
CA ILE A 86 6.87 -12.26 4.25
C ILE A 86 6.10 -11.04 4.75
N LEU A 87 5.67 -10.17 3.83
CA LEU A 87 4.88 -8.99 4.17
C LEU A 87 3.50 -9.36 4.71
N ASP A 88 2.88 -10.43 4.17
CA ASP A 88 1.55 -10.89 4.59
C ASP A 88 1.47 -11.16 6.10
N LYS A 89 2.51 -11.75 6.68
CA LYS A 89 2.57 -11.97 8.14
C LYS A 89 2.78 -10.67 8.90
N LYS A 90 3.68 -9.81 8.41
CA LYS A 90 4.05 -8.56 9.07
C LYS A 90 2.98 -7.47 9.00
N ILE A 91 2.03 -7.54 8.05
CA ILE A 91 0.89 -6.62 7.99
C ILE A 91 0.11 -6.64 9.32
N TYR A 92 -0.06 -7.83 9.91
CA TYR A 92 -0.81 -7.97 11.17
C TYR A 92 -0.10 -7.35 12.38
N ASP A 93 1.21 -7.13 12.31
CA ASP A 93 1.98 -6.44 13.35
C ASP A 93 1.64 -4.93 13.39
N ILE A 94 1.27 -4.35 12.25
CA ILE A 94 0.91 -2.93 12.11
C ILE A 94 -0.61 -2.74 12.23
N ILE A 95 -1.37 -3.59 11.52
CA ILE A 95 -2.83 -3.51 11.44
C ILE A 95 -3.43 -4.82 11.95
N PRO A 96 -3.67 -4.95 13.26
CA PRO A 96 -4.32 -6.11 13.81
C PRO A 96 -5.70 -6.32 13.16
N LYS A 97 -5.98 -7.54 12.68
CA LYS A 97 -7.22 -7.91 11.98
C LYS A 97 -7.43 -7.28 10.60
N ALA A 98 -6.35 -6.86 9.92
CA ALA A 98 -6.44 -6.48 8.51
C ALA A 98 -7.03 -7.62 7.67
N ILE A 99 -7.86 -7.27 6.69
CA ILE A 99 -8.29 -8.19 5.65
C ILE A 99 -7.32 -8.02 4.49
N VAL A 100 -6.38 -8.95 4.37
CA VAL A 100 -5.39 -8.95 3.28
C VAL A 100 -6.00 -9.63 2.05
N LEU A 101 -6.03 -8.90 0.95
CA LEU A 101 -6.55 -9.32 -0.33
C LEU A 101 -5.40 -9.34 -1.35
N PRO A 102 -4.76 -10.51 -1.56
CA PRO A 102 -3.66 -10.61 -2.51
C PRO A 102 -4.16 -10.43 -3.95
N PHE A 103 -3.38 -9.75 -4.78
CA PHE A 103 -3.63 -9.60 -6.22
C PHE A 103 -2.36 -9.75 -7.03
N PHE A 104 -2.47 -10.09 -8.31
CA PHE A 104 -1.34 -10.05 -9.24
C PHE A 104 -1.78 -9.39 -10.54
N TYR A 105 -0.82 -8.75 -11.20
CA TYR A 105 -0.97 -8.22 -12.54
C TYR A 105 -0.49 -9.27 -13.55
N GLN A 106 -1.30 -9.59 -14.55
CA GLN A 106 -0.90 -10.46 -15.66
C GLN A 106 -1.20 -9.75 -16.98
N ASN A 107 -0.15 -9.44 -17.74
CA ASN A 107 -0.28 -8.75 -19.01
C ASN A 107 -0.38 -9.79 -20.16
N SER A 108 -1.60 -10.23 -20.50
CA SER A 108 -1.80 -11.12 -21.66
C SER A 108 -1.77 -10.31 -22.95
N LYS A 109 -0.68 -10.40 -23.72
CA LYS A 109 -0.56 -9.78 -25.06
C LYS A 109 -1.58 -10.27 -26.10
N LYS A 110 -2.37 -11.32 -25.83
CA LYS A 110 -3.18 -12.00 -26.86
C LYS A 110 -4.68 -11.78 -26.79
N ASP A 111 -5.23 -11.58 -25.61
CA ASP A 111 -6.67 -11.33 -25.46
C ASP A 111 -6.82 -10.34 -24.30
N SER A 112 -7.79 -9.43 -24.46
CA SER A 112 -8.15 -8.27 -23.64
C SER A 112 -7.50 -8.16 -22.25
N LYS A 113 -7.14 -6.92 -21.90
CA LYS A 113 -6.74 -6.41 -20.58
C LYS A 113 -7.68 -6.86 -19.44
N TYR A 114 -7.71 -8.15 -19.11
CA TYR A 114 -8.52 -8.69 -18.04
C TYR A 114 -7.65 -8.82 -16.83
N ILE A 115 -7.83 -7.88 -15.92
CA ILE A 115 -7.24 -7.92 -14.61
C ILE A 115 -8.00 -8.96 -13.81
N LYS A 116 -7.44 -10.17 -13.74
CA LYS A 116 -7.98 -11.23 -12.89
C LYS A 116 -7.41 -11.09 -11.48
N ILE A 117 -7.91 -10.09 -10.78
CA ILE A 117 -7.75 -9.98 -9.35
C ILE A 117 -8.54 -11.13 -8.72
N ASN A 118 -7.85 -12.16 -8.21
CA ASN A 118 -8.48 -13.33 -7.59
C ASN A 118 -9.03 -13.01 -6.17
N ILE A 119 -9.91 -12.01 -6.07
CA ILE A 119 -10.46 -11.48 -4.81
C ILE A 119 -11.96 -11.79 -4.66
N GLU A 120 -12.60 -12.47 -5.63
CA GLU A 120 -14.06 -12.60 -5.69
C GLU A 120 -14.72 -13.11 -4.39
N SER A 121 -14.06 -13.97 -3.62
CA SER A 121 -14.63 -14.48 -2.36
C SER A 121 -14.67 -13.48 -1.20
N LYS A 122 -13.96 -12.34 -1.27
CA LYS A 122 -13.78 -11.42 -0.12
C LYS A 122 -14.11 -9.95 -0.39
N LEU A 123 -14.50 -9.55 -1.61
CA LEU A 123 -14.95 -8.18 -1.89
C LEU A 123 -16.20 -7.77 -1.08
N ASN A 124 -16.99 -8.74 -0.64
CA ASN A 124 -18.17 -8.50 0.20
C ASN A 124 -17.82 -8.00 1.60
N LEU A 125 -16.57 -8.18 2.06
CA LEU A 125 -16.09 -7.68 3.34
C LEU A 125 -15.74 -6.18 3.30
N ILE A 126 -15.69 -5.60 2.10
CA ILE A 126 -15.44 -4.18 1.92
C ILE A 126 -16.75 -3.43 2.11
N GLU A 127 -16.74 -2.50 3.07
CA GLU A 127 -17.86 -1.66 3.46
C GLU A 127 -17.56 -0.19 3.14
N LYS A 128 -18.60 0.66 3.13
CA LYS A 128 -18.48 2.08 2.80
C LYS A 128 -17.46 2.82 3.70
N ASN A 129 -17.33 2.41 4.96
CA ASN A 129 -16.45 3.02 5.95
C ASN A 129 -15.07 2.33 6.04
N SER A 130 -14.78 1.35 5.18
CA SER A 130 -13.47 0.68 5.15
C SER A 130 -12.34 1.66 4.89
N GLN A 131 -11.18 1.40 5.49
CA GLN A 131 -9.91 2.02 5.12
C GLN A 131 -9.16 1.06 4.19
N ILE A 132 -8.63 1.57 3.09
CA ILE A 132 -7.98 0.77 2.05
C ILE A 132 -6.54 1.19 1.89
N PHE A 133 -5.64 0.20 1.94
CA PHE A 133 -4.23 0.35 1.58
C PHE A 133 -3.96 -0.51 0.35
N ILE A 134 -3.30 0.06 -0.65
CA ILE A 134 -2.86 -0.67 -1.86
C ILE A 134 -1.34 -0.70 -1.85
N LEU A 135 -0.76 -1.89 -1.66
CA LEU A 135 0.67 -2.12 -1.57
C LEU A 135 1.22 -2.59 -2.93
N GLN A 136 2.22 -1.89 -3.45
CA GLN A 136 2.94 -2.24 -4.68
C GLN A 136 4.45 -2.02 -4.51
N ILE A 137 5.28 -2.71 -5.27
CA ILE A 137 6.71 -2.35 -5.34
C ILE A 137 6.86 -1.08 -6.18
N SER A 138 6.39 -1.14 -7.42
CA SER A 138 6.34 -0.02 -8.34
C SER A 138 4.89 0.39 -8.60
N LEU A 139 4.61 1.69 -8.53
CA LEU A 139 3.29 2.21 -8.87
C LEU A 139 2.90 1.82 -10.30
N ASN A 140 1.74 1.19 -10.45
CA ASN A 140 1.16 0.83 -11.75
C ASN A 140 -0.29 1.35 -11.81
N THR A 141 -0.52 2.41 -12.60
CA THR A 141 -1.81 3.10 -12.68
C THR A 141 -2.94 2.21 -13.15
N ASP A 142 -2.66 1.30 -14.08
CA ASP A 142 -3.69 0.43 -14.64
C ASP A 142 -4.24 -0.50 -13.56
N THR A 143 -3.34 -1.03 -12.72
CA THR A 143 -3.72 -1.86 -11.56
C THR A 143 -4.54 -1.07 -10.53
N ILE A 144 -4.15 0.18 -10.25
CA ILE A 144 -4.90 1.05 -9.33
C ILE A 144 -6.32 1.31 -9.86
N PHE A 145 -6.46 1.67 -11.14
CA PHE A 145 -7.76 1.96 -11.74
C PHE A 145 -8.70 0.76 -11.67
N GLU A 146 -8.16 -0.44 -11.77
CA GLU A 146 -8.96 -1.66 -11.77
C GLU A 146 -9.36 -2.09 -10.37
N ILE A 147 -8.49 -1.90 -9.38
CA ILE A 147 -8.89 -1.98 -7.97
C ILE A 147 -10.02 -0.99 -7.69
N PHE A 148 -9.94 0.24 -8.20
CA PHE A 148 -10.96 1.26 -7.98
C PHE A 148 -12.30 0.89 -8.63
N ASN A 149 -12.28 0.37 -9.86
CA ASN A 149 -13.47 -0.13 -10.54
C ASN A 149 -14.13 -1.27 -9.76
N LEU A 150 -13.35 -2.20 -9.19
CA LEU A 150 -13.88 -3.32 -8.38
C LEU A 150 -14.62 -2.85 -7.11
N ILE A 151 -14.16 -1.76 -6.50
CA ILE A 151 -14.73 -1.24 -5.24
C ILE A 151 -15.71 -0.06 -5.46
N GLU A 152 -15.93 0.37 -6.69
CA GLU A 152 -16.77 1.54 -7.00
C GLU A 152 -18.18 1.42 -6.41
N THR A 153 -18.77 0.23 -6.54
CA THR A 153 -20.11 -0.08 -6.01
C THR A 153 -20.22 0.06 -4.48
N LYS A 154 -19.09 0.03 -3.76
CA LYS A 154 -19.02 0.16 -2.29
C LYS A 154 -19.08 1.62 -1.82
N LYS A 155 -19.01 2.60 -2.74
CA LYS A 155 -19.11 4.05 -2.45
C LYS A 155 -18.08 4.55 -1.43
N ILE A 156 -16.86 4.04 -1.51
CA ILE A 156 -15.74 4.42 -0.65
C ILE A 156 -15.21 5.76 -1.11
N ARG A 157 -14.90 6.65 -0.16
CA ARG A 157 -14.35 7.97 -0.50
C ARG A 157 -12.86 7.88 -0.76
N ILE A 158 -12.35 8.75 -1.64
CA ILE A 158 -10.95 8.73 -2.05
C ILE A 158 -9.99 8.94 -0.87
N GLU A 159 -10.40 9.70 0.15
CA GLU A 159 -9.59 9.97 1.35
C GLU A 159 -9.41 8.74 2.25
N GLN A 160 -10.24 7.70 2.06
CA GLN A 160 -10.12 6.42 2.76
C GLN A 160 -9.16 5.46 2.06
N ILE A 161 -8.64 5.84 0.90
CA ILE A 161 -7.73 5.03 0.09
C ILE A 161 -6.33 5.62 0.18
N GLN A 162 -5.36 4.77 0.42
CA GLN A 162 -3.95 5.11 0.43
C GLN A 162 -3.18 4.17 -0.50
N ILE A 163 -2.44 4.76 -1.42
CA ILE A 163 -1.50 4.02 -2.26
C ILE A 163 -0.16 4.02 -1.54
N VAL A 164 0.44 2.85 -1.42
CA VAL A 164 1.71 2.62 -0.75
C VAL A 164 2.60 1.89 -1.73
N CYS A 165 3.62 2.57 -2.24
CA CYS A 165 4.52 2.02 -3.25
C CYS A 165 5.97 2.29 -2.91
N ILE A 166 6.87 1.33 -3.10
CA ILE A 166 8.30 1.57 -2.85
C ILE A 166 8.81 2.67 -3.78
N MET A 167 8.44 2.59 -5.06
CA MET A 167 8.82 3.55 -6.09
C MET A 167 7.67 3.91 -7.01
N CYS A 168 7.72 5.12 -7.58
CA CYS A 168 6.78 5.56 -8.60
C CYS A 168 7.49 6.45 -9.62
N SER A 169 7.03 6.45 -10.87
CA SER A 169 7.52 7.40 -11.87
C SER A 169 6.67 8.66 -11.91
N ILE A 170 7.25 9.76 -12.42
CA ILE A 170 6.50 11.01 -12.65
C ILE A 170 5.32 10.77 -13.61
N GLU A 171 5.52 9.96 -14.64
CA GLU A 171 4.47 9.62 -15.62
C GLU A 171 3.26 8.95 -14.95
N GLU A 172 3.51 7.95 -14.10
CA GLU A 172 2.43 7.24 -13.40
C GLU A 172 1.69 8.18 -12.44
N LEU A 173 2.42 9.02 -11.70
CA LEU A 173 1.81 10.03 -10.83
C LEU A 173 0.93 11.02 -11.63
N GLN A 174 1.40 11.46 -12.80
CA GLN A 174 0.62 12.33 -13.68
C GLN A 174 -0.67 11.65 -14.16
N LYS A 175 -0.58 10.40 -14.63
CA LYS A 175 -1.74 9.60 -15.05
C LYS A 175 -2.79 9.47 -13.95
N ILE A 176 -2.38 9.18 -12.71
CA ILE A 176 -3.33 9.12 -11.57
C ILE A 176 -3.94 10.50 -11.32
N SER A 177 -3.13 11.55 -11.31
CA SER A 177 -3.57 12.91 -10.98
C SER A 177 -4.61 13.49 -11.93
N GLN A 178 -4.69 12.97 -13.16
CA GLN A 178 -5.70 13.35 -14.15
C GLN A 178 -7.10 12.85 -13.78
N LYS A 179 -7.20 11.71 -13.08
CA LYS A 179 -8.49 11.09 -12.72
C LYS A 179 -8.87 11.29 -11.26
N TYR A 180 -7.90 11.26 -10.35
CA TYR A 180 -8.15 11.32 -8.91
C TYR A 180 -7.39 12.47 -8.28
N SER A 181 -8.13 13.38 -7.65
CA SER A 181 -7.58 14.44 -6.80
C SER A 181 -7.58 14.01 -5.33
N ASN A 182 -6.70 14.62 -4.55
CA ASN A 182 -6.53 14.45 -3.09
C ASN A 182 -6.17 13.03 -2.62
N LEU A 183 -5.84 12.12 -3.54
CA LEU A 183 -5.39 10.78 -3.19
C LEU A 183 -4.01 10.83 -2.53
N ASN A 184 -3.86 10.10 -1.43
CA ASN A 184 -2.61 10.00 -0.69
C ASN A 184 -1.74 8.88 -1.27
N ILE A 185 -0.50 9.22 -1.62
CA ILE A 185 0.49 8.28 -2.14
C ILE A 185 1.72 8.34 -1.25
N TYR A 186 2.04 7.23 -0.60
CA TYR A 186 3.24 7.06 0.21
C TYR A 186 4.30 6.33 -0.60
N THR A 187 5.48 6.92 -0.71
CA THR A 187 6.58 6.33 -1.47
C THR A 187 7.95 6.64 -0.89
N THR A 188 8.97 5.90 -1.30
CA THR A 188 10.35 6.18 -0.89
C THR A 188 11.13 6.93 -1.95
N LYS A 189 10.79 6.73 -3.23
CA LYS A 189 11.56 7.29 -4.35
C LYS A 189 10.66 7.57 -5.55
N ILE A 190 10.76 8.79 -6.07
CA ILE A 190 10.16 9.18 -7.34
C ILE A 190 11.23 9.08 -8.43
N ILE A 191 10.94 8.32 -9.48
CA ILE A 191 11.81 8.05 -10.61
C ILE A 191 11.46 9.04 -11.73
N ASN A 192 12.47 9.71 -12.27
CA ASN A 192 12.39 10.51 -13.48
C ASN A 192 13.15 9.80 -14.61
N HIS A 193 12.96 10.21 -15.87
CA HIS A 193 13.63 9.63 -17.04
C HIS A 193 15.17 9.53 -16.91
N ASN A 194 15.78 10.39 -16.07
CA ASN A 194 17.23 10.44 -15.86
C ASN A 194 17.73 9.62 -14.65
N SER A 195 16.86 8.98 -13.86
CA SER A 195 17.28 8.25 -12.66
C SER A 195 17.39 6.74 -12.91
N SER A 196 18.61 6.22 -12.84
CA SER A 196 18.97 4.81 -13.08
C SER A 196 18.75 3.90 -11.87
N CYS A 197 17.56 3.92 -11.26
CA CYS A 197 17.17 2.86 -10.32
C CYS A 197 16.19 1.92 -11.01
N TYR A 198 16.72 0.85 -11.58
CA TYR A 198 15.93 -0.27 -12.08
C TYR A 198 16.00 -1.38 -11.04
N ILE A 199 14.89 -1.62 -10.35
CA ILE A 199 14.70 -2.92 -9.70
C ILE A 199 14.51 -3.90 -10.85
N LYS A 200 15.46 -4.83 -11.04
CA LYS A 200 15.21 -6.01 -11.89
C LYS A 200 13.91 -6.62 -11.38
N SER A 201 12.92 -6.77 -12.25
CA SER A 201 11.60 -7.16 -11.80
C SER A 201 11.73 -8.52 -11.10
N LEU A 202 10.97 -8.72 -10.03
CA LEU A 202 10.92 -10.04 -9.38
C LEU A 202 10.32 -11.11 -10.31
N GLU A 203 9.74 -10.69 -11.45
CA GLU A 203 9.26 -11.55 -12.53
C GLU A 203 10.39 -12.03 -13.47
N ASP A 204 11.57 -11.40 -13.44
CA ASP A 204 12.73 -11.76 -14.27
C ASP A 204 13.55 -12.94 -13.68
N PHE A 205 13.08 -13.57 -12.60
CA PHE A 205 13.74 -14.66 -11.88
C PHE A 205 12.76 -15.77 -11.48
#